data_AF-A0A8I0M5P2-F1
#
_entry.id   AF-A0A8I0M5P2-F1
#
_cell.length_a   1.000
_cell.length_b   1.000
_cell.length_c   1.000
_cell.angle_alpha   90.00
_cell.angle_beta   90.00
_cell.angle_gamma   90.00
#
_symmetry.space_group_name_H-M   'P 1'
#
loop_
_entity.id
_entity.type
_entity.pdbx_description
1 polymer ?
#
loop_
_entity_poly.entity_id
_entity_poly.type
_entity_poly.pdbx_seq_one_letter_code
_entity_poly.pdbx_strand_id
1 'polypeptide(L)'
;MYRLPMSEKPPLSDDEVYERIHAALLALGRGDGATVRGDTTFKAARKALTVLQLGLLVSIEKGTAENAAIKVPGEPSILPPSDQQ
;
A
#
# COMPACT_ATOMS: atom_id res chain seq x y z
N MET A 1 -24.14 -35.39 1.83
CA MET A 1 -23.14 -34.51 1.19
C MET A 1 -22.94 -33.30 2.10
N TYR A 2 -21.96 -33.32 3.00
CA TYR A 2 -21.67 -32.16 3.86
C TYR A 2 -20.70 -31.23 3.12
N ARG A 3 -21.16 -30.04 2.73
CA ARG A 3 -20.31 -28.93 2.29
C ARG A 3 -19.73 -28.29 3.55
N LEU A 4 -18.46 -28.53 3.84
CA LEU A 4 -17.75 -27.78 4.88
C LEU A 4 -17.76 -26.29 4.49
N PRO A 5 -18.10 -25.36 5.41
CA PRO A 5 -17.89 -23.95 5.14
C PRO A 5 -16.39 -23.75 4.91
N MET A 6 -16.02 -23.22 3.74
CA MET A 6 -14.66 -22.77 3.53
C MET A 6 -14.40 -21.70 4.57
N SER A 7 -13.50 -21.98 5.51
CA SER A 7 -13.03 -20.99 6.48
C SER A 7 -12.38 -19.88 5.69
N GLU A 8 -13.09 -18.77 5.46
CA GLU A 8 -12.48 -17.55 4.94
C GLU A 8 -11.37 -17.18 5.92
N LYS A 9 -10.14 -17.09 5.41
CA LYS A 9 -9.00 -16.72 6.25
C LYS A 9 -9.30 -15.32 6.81
N PRO A 10 -9.09 -15.08 8.11
CA PRO A 10 -9.33 -13.77 8.69
C PRO A 10 -8.57 -12.68 7.93
N PRO A 11 -9.07 -11.43 7.93
CA PRO A 11 -8.33 -10.27 7.46
C PRO A 11 -6.95 -10.20 8.13
N LEU A 12 -6.00 -9.61 7.43
CA LEU A 12 -4.62 -9.52 7.90
C LEU A 12 -4.50 -8.50 9.01
N SER A 13 -3.62 -8.77 9.98
CA SER A 13 -3.17 -7.72 10.91
C SER A 13 -2.27 -6.71 10.20
N ASP A 14 -2.10 -5.53 10.78
CA ASP A 14 -1.19 -4.51 10.25
C ASP A 14 0.25 -5.03 10.09
N ASP A 15 0.72 -5.85 11.05
CA ASP A 15 2.02 -6.52 10.96
C ASP A 15 2.09 -7.46 9.75
N GLU A 16 1.06 -8.28 9.53
CA GLU A 16 1.00 -9.17 8.37
C GLU A 16 0.92 -8.40 7.04
N VAL A 17 0.25 -7.23 7.03
CA VAL A 17 0.24 -6.34 5.87
C VAL A 17 1.63 -5.78 5.61
N TYR A 18 2.30 -5.26 6.65
CA TYR A 18 3.66 -4.72 6.55
C TYR A 18 4.63 -5.78 6.01
N GLU A 19 4.62 -6.98 6.60
CA GLU A 19 5.49 -8.09 6.20
C GLU A 19 5.26 -8.51 4.74
N ARG A 20 4.01 -8.54 4.26
CA ARG A 20 3.74 -8.85 2.85
C ARG A 20 4.26 -7.79 1.90
N ILE A 21 4.07 -6.51 2.23
CA ILE A 21 4.60 -5.40 1.42
C ILE A 21 6.13 -5.45 1.43
N HIS A 22 6.74 -5.78 2.57
CA HIS A 22 8.18 -5.97 2.69
C HIS A 22 8.71 -7.14 1.87
N ALA A 23 8.06 -8.29 1.93
CA ALA A 23 8.40 -9.43 1.10
C ALA A 23 8.29 -9.09 -0.40
N ALA A 24 7.28 -8.33 -0.82
CA ALA A 24 7.15 -7.88 -2.21
C ALA A 24 8.30 -6.94 -2.62
N LEU A 25 8.71 -6.02 -1.75
CA LEU A 25 9.84 -5.13 -2.01
C LEU A 25 11.15 -5.92 -2.13
N LEU A 26 11.37 -6.91 -1.27
CA LEU A 26 12.53 -7.80 -1.33
C LEU A 26 12.54 -8.64 -2.61
N ALA A 27 11.37 -9.15 -3.03
CA ALA A 27 11.23 -9.93 -4.25
C ALA A 27 11.54 -9.13 -5.53
N LEU A 28 11.25 -7.82 -5.54
CA LEU A 28 11.69 -6.94 -6.64
C LEU A 28 13.21 -6.77 -6.68
N GLY A 29 13.88 -6.88 -5.53
CA GLY A 29 15.32 -6.77 -5.42
C GLY A 29 15.88 -5.40 -5.83
N ARG A 30 17.19 -5.36 -6.11
CA ARG A 30 17.90 -4.13 -6.49
C ARG A 30 18.26 -4.03 -7.97
N GLY A 31 17.98 -5.07 -8.75
CA GLY A 31 18.31 -5.12 -10.17
C GLY A 31 17.64 -4.02 -10.99
N ASP A 32 18.28 -3.65 -12.10
CA ASP A 32 17.73 -2.78 -13.11
C ASP A 32 16.99 -3.60 -14.17
N GLY A 33 15.99 -2.97 -14.81
CA GLY A 33 15.30 -3.60 -15.93
C GLY A 33 16.15 -3.61 -17.19
N ALA A 34 16.08 -4.69 -17.97
CA ALA A 34 16.80 -4.78 -19.26
C ALA A 34 16.35 -3.76 -20.32
N THR A 35 15.18 -3.15 -20.12
CA THR A 35 14.63 -2.12 -20.99
C THR A 35 14.28 -0.89 -20.17
N VAL A 36 14.29 0.29 -20.79
CA VAL A 36 13.93 1.56 -20.12
C VAL A 36 12.56 1.45 -19.45
N ARG A 37 11.55 0.90 -20.15
CA ARG A 37 10.20 0.72 -19.58
C ARG A 37 10.19 -0.23 -18.37
N GLY A 38 10.93 -1.34 -18.44
CA GLY A 38 10.99 -2.30 -17.33
C GLY A 38 11.71 -1.71 -16.12
N ASP A 39 12.80 -0.99 -16.37
CA ASP A 39 13.59 -0.34 -15.34
C ASP A 39 12.80 0.77 -14.63
N THR A 40 12.11 1.63 -15.38
CA THR A 40 11.24 2.66 -14.81
C THR A 40 10.09 2.05 -14.02
N THR A 41 9.47 0.97 -14.51
CA THR A 41 8.44 0.24 -13.75
C THR A 41 8.99 -0.33 -12.45
N PHE A 42 10.14 -1.00 -12.44
CA PHE A 42 10.72 -1.53 -11.20
C PHE A 42 11.15 -0.43 -10.24
N LYS A 43 11.70 0.68 -10.72
CA LYS A 43 12.03 1.84 -9.87
C LYS A 43 10.77 2.46 -9.27
N ALA A 44 9.70 2.59 -10.05
CA ALA A 44 8.42 3.08 -9.57
C ALA A 44 7.78 2.14 -8.53
N ALA A 45 7.77 0.83 -8.80
CA ALA A 45 7.22 -0.17 -7.89
C ALA A 45 7.94 -0.18 -6.54
N ARG A 46 9.28 -0.14 -6.54
CA ARG A 46 10.08 -0.03 -5.30
C ARG A 46 9.71 1.20 -4.49
N LYS A 47 9.66 2.38 -5.14
CA LYS A 47 9.26 3.63 -4.48
C LYS A 47 7.86 3.54 -3.89
N ALA A 48 6.90 3.02 -4.66
CA ALA A 48 5.53 2.87 -4.20
C ALA A 48 5.48 1.98 -2.94
N LEU A 49 6.03 0.76 -2.99
CA LEU A 49 6.03 -0.16 -1.86
C LEU A 49 6.69 0.44 -0.61
N THR A 50 7.79 1.17 -0.77
CA THR A 50 8.43 1.89 0.35
C THR A 50 7.51 2.97 0.95
N VAL A 51 6.82 3.75 0.12
CA VAL A 51 5.86 4.74 0.61
C VAL A 51 4.69 4.07 1.33
N LEU A 52 4.19 2.93 0.82
CA LEU A 52 3.12 2.17 1.47
C LEU A 52 3.54 1.71 2.88
N GLN A 53 4.76 1.19 3.02
CA GLN A 53 5.32 0.77 4.32
C GLN A 53 5.40 1.93 5.31
N LEU A 54 5.95 3.06 4.88
CA LEU A 54 6.07 4.24 5.72
C LEU A 54 4.70 4.81 6.12
N GLY A 55 3.76 4.85 5.16
CA GLY A 55 2.39 5.31 5.42
C GLY A 55 1.68 4.43 6.46
N LEU A 56 1.85 3.12 6.36
CA LEU A 56 1.29 2.17 7.33
C LEU A 56 1.90 2.41 8.72
N LEU A 57 3.22 2.50 8.83
CA LEU A 57 3.90 2.77 10.11
C LEU A 57 3.43 4.08 10.75
N VAL A 58 3.36 5.17 9.98
CA VAL A 58 2.88 6.46 10.47
C VAL A 58 1.43 6.38 10.97
N SER A 59 0.59 5.58 10.31
CA SER A 59 -0.81 5.42 10.71
C SER A 59 -0.94 4.62 12.01
N ILE A 60 -0.13 3.57 12.16
CA ILE A 60 -0.01 2.78 13.39
C ILE A 60 0.47 3.68 14.54
N GLU A 61 1.55 4.46 14.34
CA GLU A 61 2.10 5.37 15.35
C GLU A 61 1.08 6.42 15.81
N LYS A 62 0.26 6.94 14.89
CA LYS A 62 -0.79 7.92 15.20
C LYS A 62 -2.06 7.28 15.74
N GLY A 63 -2.18 5.96 15.72
CA GLY A 63 -3.41 5.23 16.07
C GLY A 63 -4.60 5.59 15.17
N THR A 64 -4.34 6.00 13.92
CA THR A 64 -5.40 6.37 12.98
C THR A 64 -5.88 5.15 12.21
N ALA A 65 -7.20 5.00 12.06
CA ALA A 65 -7.79 3.94 11.24
C ALA A 65 -7.56 4.14 9.73
N GLU A 66 -7.16 5.35 9.33
CA GLU A 66 -6.92 5.72 7.94
C GLU A 66 -5.44 5.92 7.67
N ASN A 67 -5.01 5.48 6.48
CA ASN A 67 -3.66 5.73 6.00
C ASN A 67 -3.61 6.99 5.14
N ALA A 68 -3.33 8.13 5.77
CA ALA A 68 -3.28 9.43 5.10
C ALA A 68 -2.17 9.55 4.02
N ALA A 69 -1.20 8.61 3.98
CA ALA A 69 -0.18 8.60 2.93
C ALA A 69 -0.73 8.14 1.57
N ILE A 70 -1.91 7.51 1.57
CA ILE A 70 -2.57 6.99 0.37
C ILE A 70 -4.01 7.48 0.38
N LYS A 71 -4.35 8.36 -0.56
CA LYS A 71 -5.76 8.72 -0.76
C LYS A 71 -6.53 7.47 -1.19
N VAL A 72 -7.62 7.17 -0.50
CA VAL A 72 -8.52 6.08 -0.88
C VAL A 72 -9.01 6.35 -2.31
N PRO A 73 -8.81 5.43 -3.27
CA PRO A 73 -9.32 5.60 -4.63
C PRO A 73 -10.85 5.69 -4.59
N GLY A 74 -11.40 6.86 -4.93
CA GLY A 74 -12.85 7.09 -4.99
C GLY A 74 -13.41 8.10 -3.98
N GLU A 75 -12.61 8.61 -3.05
CA GLU A 75 -13.04 9.77 -2.26
C GLU A 75 -13.02 11.05 -3.13
N PRO A 76 -14.12 11.82 -3.19
CA PRO A 76 -14.10 13.10 -3.85
C PRO A 76 -13.05 13.97 -3.16
N SER A 77 -12.09 14.48 -3.94
CA SER A 77 -11.17 15.51 -3.46
C SER A 77 -12.01 16.68 -3.01
N ILE A 78 -12.22 16.81 -1.69
CA ILE A 78 -12.83 17.99 -1.10
C ILE A 78 -11.81 19.09 -1.34
N LEU A 79 -11.97 19.82 -2.45
CA LEU A 79 -11.26 21.07 -2.65
C LEU A 79 -11.56 21.92 -1.41
N PRO A 80 -10.56 22.49 -0.73
CA PRO A 80 -10.84 23.48 0.30
C PRO A 80 -11.73 24.55 -0.34
N PRO A 81 -12.75 25.08 0.36
CA PRO A 81 -13.55 26.18 -0.16
C PRO A 81 -12.56 27.25 -0.60
N SER A 82 -12.58 27.59 -1.89
CA SER A 82 -11.84 28.75 -2.36
C SER A 82 -12.36 29.91 -1.54
N ASP A 83 -11.49 30.49 -0.71
CA ASP A 83 -11.77 31.76 -0.06
C ASP A 83 -12.10 32.76 -1.17
N GLN A 84 -13.39 32.95 -1.42
CA GLN A 84 -13.88 34.10 -2.14
C GLN A 84 -13.85 35.26 -1.16
N GLN A 85 -12.72 35.97 -1.15
CA GLN A 85 -12.64 37.36 -0.72
C GLN A 85 -12.20 38.21 -1.90
#